data_AF-A0A452HJY7-F1
#
_entry.id   AF-A0A452HJY7-F1
#
_cell.length_a   1.000
_cell.length_b   1.000
_cell.length_c   1.000
_cell.angle_alpha   90.00
_cell.angle_beta   90.00
_cell.angle_gamma   90.00
#
_symmetry.space_group_name_H-M   'P 1'
#
loop_
_entity.id
_entity.type
_entity.pdbx_description
1 polymer ?
#
loop_
_entity_poly.entity_id
_entity_poly.type
_entity_poly.pdbx_seq_one_letter_code
_entity_poly.pdbx_strand_id
1 'polypeptide(L)'
;DSPLSSQCCKRMLVILGAVCIILTLAVIILTILGKLLNHDLSLAPLMPGPFPPDEGSECKLCPMDWLSHRGKCYWFSKGNKDWNGSRDDCPRKKSHILVIQDQDEMVM
;
A
#
# COMPACT_ATOMS: atom_id res chain seq x y z
N ASP A 1 -36.46 15.08 -50.26
CA ASP A 1 -35.81 14.43 -49.10
C ASP A 1 -34.33 14.17 -49.39
N SER A 2 -33.45 14.99 -48.82
CA SER A 2 -32.01 14.95 -49.13
C SER A 2 -31.29 13.93 -48.23
N PRO A 3 -30.64 12.89 -48.79
CA PRO A 3 -29.97 11.82 -48.02
C PRO A 3 -28.71 12.29 -47.27
N LEU A 4 -28.31 13.55 -47.43
CA LEU A 4 -27.11 14.15 -46.84
C LEU A 4 -27.27 14.52 -45.34
N SER A 5 -28.50 14.83 -44.89
CA SER A 5 -28.76 15.23 -43.49
C SER A 5 -28.67 14.06 -42.50
N SER A 6 -29.10 12.87 -42.92
CA SER A 6 -29.03 11.65 -42.09
C SER A 6 -27.61 11.12 -41.91
N GLN A 7 -26.73 11.29 -42.92
CA GLN A 7 -25.34 10.84 -42.83
C GLN A 7 -24.48 11.72 -41.91
N CYS A 8 -24.73 13.04 -41.86
CA CYS A 8 -23.99 13.96 -41.01
C CYS A 8 -24.27 13.68 -39.51
N CYS A 9 -25.53 13.41 -39.16
CA CYS A 9 -25.93 13.08 -37.80
C CYS A 9 -25.41 11.71 -37.33
N LYS A 10 -25.39 10.70 -38.21
CA LYS A 10 -24.80 9.38 -37.92
C LYS A 10 -23.28 9.45 -37.74
N ARG A 11 -22.58 10.20 -38.60
CA ARG A 11 -21.13 10.44 -38.46
C ARG A 11 -20.80 11.22 -37.19
N MET A 12 -21.64 12.19 -36.82
CA MET A 12 -21.49 12.95 -35.58
C MET A 12 -21.68 12.05 -34.34
N LEU A 13 -22.66 11.14 -34.34
CA LEU A 13 -22.82 10.14 -33.27
C LEU A 13 -21.63 9.19 -33.17
N VAL A 14 -21.08 8.76 -34.31
CA VAL A 14 -19.88 7.91 -34.33
C VAL A 14 -18.66 8.65 -33.77
N ILE A 15 -18.49 9.93 -34.11
CA ILE A 15 -17.41 10.77 -33.57
C ILE A 15 -17.59 10.98 -32.07
N LEU A 16 -18.79 11.34 -31.61
CA LEU A 16 -19.07 11.48 -30.17
C LEU A 16 -18.82 10.17 -29.41
N GLY A 17 -19.27 9.04 -29.97
CA GLY A 17 -19.04 7.72 -29.39
C GLY A 17 -17.55 7.38 -29.31
N ALA A 18 -16.79 7.63 -30.39
CA ALA A 18 -15.35 7.42 -30.42
C ALA A 18 -14.63 8.32 -29.41
N VAL A 19 -15.01 9.59 -29.29
CA VAL A 19 -14.45 10.51 -28.31
C VAL A 19 -14.74 10.03 -26.89
N CYS A 20 -15.97 9.64 -26.58
CA CYS A 20 -16.30 9.06 -25.28
C CYS A 20 -15.48 7.79 -24.97
N ILE A 21 -15.35 6.88 -25.93
CA ILE A 21 -14.55 5.67 -25.78
C ILE A 21 -13.08 6.04 -25.50
N ILE A 22 -12.49 6.95 -26.28
CA ILE A 22 -11.10 7.40 -26.08
C ILE A 22 -10.91 8.01 -24.69
N LEU A 23 -11.83 8.87 -24.24
CA LEU A 23 -11.78 9.47 -22.91
C LEU A 23 -11.87 8.41 -21.80
N THR A 24 -12.77 7.43 -21.94
CA THR A 24 -12.89 6.34 -20.96
C THR A 24 -11.63 5.47 -20.90
N LEU A 25 -11.07 5.11 -22.06
CA LEU A 25 -9.83 4.34 -22.13
C LEU A 25 -8.66 5.11 -21.51
N ALA A 26 -8.54 6.41 -21.78
CA ALA A 26 -7.51 7.26 -21.20
C ALA A 26 -7.59 7.30 -19.66
N VAL A 27 -8.80 7.46 -19.09
CA VAL A 27 -9.00 7.44 -17.63
C VAL A 27 -8.62 6.07 -17.04
N ILE A 28 -9.06 4.97 -17.66
CA ILE A 28 -8.72 3.62 -17.20
C ILE A 28 -7.20 3.42 -17.21
N ILE A 29 -6.52 3.79 -18.30
CA ILE A 29 -5.06 3.71 -18.42
C ILE A 29 -4.38 4.52 -17.31
N LEU A 30 -4.81 5.76 -17.05
CA LEU A 30 -4.25 6.59 -15.97
C LEU A 30 -4.45 5.96 -14.59
N THR A 31 -5.60 5.35 -14.32
CA THR A 31 -5.84 4.68 -13.03
C THR A 31 -5.02 3.40 -12.89
N ILE A 32 -4.87 2.61 -13.95
CA ILE A 32 -4.05 1.39 -13.93
C ILE A 32 -2.57 1.76 -13.80
N LEU A 33 -2.09 2.75 -14.56
CA LEU A 33 -0.72 3.22 -14.48
C LEU A 33 -0.42 3.85 -13.11
N GLY A 34 -1.35 4.64 -12.57
CA GLY A 34 -1.26 5.17 -11.23
C GLY A 34 -1.23 4.06 -10.18
N LYS A 35 -2.08 3.05 -10.30
CA LYS A 35 -2.01 1.85 -9.45
C LYS A 35 -0.71 1.08 -9.64
N LEU A 36 -0.15 0.98 -10.85
CA LEU A 36 1.10 0.25 -11.13
C LEU A 36 2.33 1.00 -10.61
N LEU A 37 2.33 2.33 -10.67
CA LEU A 37 3.39 3.19 -10.13
C LEU A 37 3.28 3.33 -8.60
N ASN A 38 2.06 3.28 -8.04
CA ASN A 38 1.82 3.34 -6.60
C ASN A 38 1.82 1.96 -5.92
N HIS A 39 1.67 0.87 -6.68
CA HIS A 39 1.88 -0.49 -6.21
C HIS A 39 3.39 -0.71 -6.12
N ASP A 40 3.96 -0.03 -5.13
CA ASP A 40 5.22 -0.35 -4.48
C ASP A 40 6.27 -0.89 -5.48
N LEU A 41 7.06 0.03 -6.05
CA LEU A 41 8.48 -0.28 -6.22
C LEU A 41 9.12 -0.46 -4.82
N SER A 42 8.64 -1.42 -4.04
CA SER A 42 9.50 -2.12 -3.10
C SER A 42 10.48 -2.85 -3.98
N LEU A 43 11.60 -2.18 -4.24
CA LEU A 43 12.86 -2.87 -4.39
C LEU A 43 13.06 -3.67 -3.11
N ALA A 44 12.42 -4.84 -3.02
CA ALA A 44 12.77 -5.84 -2.05
C ALA A 44 14.29 -6.01 -2.15
N PRO A 45 15.04 -5.95 -1.04
CA PRO A 45 16.46 -6.22 -1.10
C PRO A 45 16.64 -7.60 -1.73
N LEU A 46 17.35 -7.65 -2.85
CA LEU A 46 17.79 -8.90 -3.48
C LEU A 46 18.73 -9.61 -2.50
N MET A 47 18.19 -10.40 -1.58
CA MET A 47 18.96 -11.24 -0.68
C MET A 47 18.20 -12.57 -0.50
N PRO A 48 18.52 -13.63 -1.26
CA PRO A 48 17.96 -14.95 -1.03
C PRO A 48 18.70 -15.60 0.15
N GLY A 49 18.01 -15.80 1.28
CA GLY A 49 18.50 -16.55 2.43
C GLY A 49 17.56 -17.73 2.73
N PRO A 50 18.06 -18.90 3.14
CA PRO A 50 17.45 -20.19 2.83
C PRO A 50 16.43 -20.61 3.89
N PHE A 51 15.15 -20.27 3.70
CA PHE A 51 14.08 -20.88 4.50
C PHE A 51 12.89 -21.25 3.60
N PRO A 52 12.39 -22.50 3.67
CA PRO A 52 11.26 -22.91 2.85
C PRO A 52 10.01 -22.10 3.25
N PRO A 53 9.15 -21.73 2.28
CA PRO A 53 7.91 -21.05 2.59
C PRO A 53 6.96 -22.04 3.27
N ASP A 54 6.74 -21.88 4.57
CA ASP A 54 5.59 -22.47 5.23
C ASP A 54 4.33 -21.72 4.73
N GLU A 55 3.42 -22.45 4.10
CA GLU A 55 2.16 -21.91 3.59
C GLU A 55 1.32 -21.36 4.76
N GLY A 56 1.34 -20.05 4.97
CA GLY A 56 0.38 -19.41 5.88
C GLY A 56 0.80 -18.10 6.55
N SER A 57 2.02 -17.62 6.37
CA SER A 57 2.45 -16.36 6.99
C SER A 57 2.82 -15.31 5.94
N GLU A 58 1.98 -14.29 5.80
CA GLU A 58 2.44 -13.01 5.26
C GLU A 58 3.68 -12.59 6.05
N CYS A 59 4.84 -12.54 5.39
CA CYS A 59 6.07 -12.00 6.00
C CYS A 59 5.86 -10.52 6.32
N LYS A 60 5.35 -10.23 7.52
CA LYS A 60 5.26 -8.87 8.04
C LYS A 60 6.67 -8.39 8.36
N LEU A 61 7.26 -7.66 7.42
CA LEU A 61 8.54 -7.00 7.63
C LEU A 61 8.37 -5.87 8.64
N CYS A 62 9.12 -5.94 9.75
CA CYS A 62 9.21 -4.85 10.71
C CYS A 62 10.13 -3.74 10.17
N PRO A 63 9.89 -2.47 10.54
CA PRO A 63 10.78 -1.38 10.16
C PRO A 63 12.21 -1.59 10.70
N MET A 64 13.20 -0.95 10.07
CA MET A 64 14.59 -0.98 10.53
C MET A 64 14.70 -0.52 11.98
N ASP A 65 15.51 -1.23 12.78
CA ASP A 65 15.69 -1.05 14.24
C ASP A 65 14.48 -1.44 15.10
N TRP A 66 13.57 -2.30 14.61
CA TRP A 66 12.46 -2.86 15.38
C TRP A 66 12.67 -4.36 15.62
N LEU A 67 12.30 -4.81 16.81
CA LEU A 67 12.33 -6.23 17.18
C LEU A 67 11.07 -6.91 16.64
N SER A 68 11.23 -7.95 15.82
CA SER A 68 10.13 -8.81 15.39
C SER A 68 9.96 -9.94 16.38
N HIS A 69 8.76 -10.07 16.97
CA HIS A 69 8.43 -11.19 17.83
C HIS A 69 6.96 -11.58 17.67
N ARG A 70 6.70 -12.87 17.43
CA ARG A 70 5.34 -13.44 17.23
C ARG A 70 4.47 -12.65 16.22
N GLY A 71 5.07 -12.18 15.13
CA GLY A 71 4.37 -11.42 14.08
C GLY A 71 3.97 -9.98 14.48
N LYS A 72 4.48 -9.49 15.62
CA LYS A 72 4.38 -8.10 16.08
C LYS A 72 5.76 -7.44 16.00
N CYS A 73 5.76 -6.12 15.82
CA CYS A 73 6.97 -5.31 15.76
C CYS A 73 7.05 -4.40 16.99
N TYR A 74 8.17 -4.47 17.72
CA TYR A 74 8.42 -3.73 18.94
C TYR A 74 9.54 -2.72 18.75
N TRP A 75 9.36 -1.53 19.30
CA TRP A 75 10.37 -0.48 19.26
C TRP A 75 10.71 -0.05 20.68
N PHE A 76 11.99 -0.09 21.01
CA PHE A 76 12.52 0.37 22.27
C PHE A 76 13.17 1.74 22.08
N SER A 77 12.83 2.69 22.95
CA SER A 77 13.51 3.98 22.94
C SER A 77 14.97 3.80 23.35
N LYS A 78 15.90 4.38 22.58
CA LYS A 78 17.35 4.34 22.87
C LYS A 78 17.75 5.06 24.17
N GLY A 79 16.80 5.62 24.91
CA GLY A 79 17.01 6.25 26.21
C GLY A 79 15.78 6.14 27.10
N ASN A 80 15.96 6.40 28.39
CA ASN A 80 14.88 6.41 29.36
C ASN A 80 14.00 7.63 29.12
N LYS A 81 12.74 7.41 28.74
CA LYS A 81 11.70 8.43 28.66
C LYS A 81 10.68 8.19 29.76
N ASP A 82 10.18 9.27 30.34
CA ASP A 82 9.02 9.20 31.21
C ASP A 82 7.81 8.65 30.45
N TRP A 83 6.87 8.04 31.19
CA TRP A 83 5.67 7.42 30.62
C TRP A 83 4.93 8.34 29.62
N ASN A 84 4.77 9.62 29.98
CA ASN A 84 4.09 10.58 29.12
C ASN A 84 4.86 10.84 27.82
N GLY A 85 6.19 10.95 27.90
CA GLY A 85 7.06 11.15 26.73
C GLY A 85 7.06 9.94 25.80
N SER A 86 6.95 8.72 26.34
CA SER A 86 6.79 7.49 25.54
C SER A 86 5.40 7.43 24.87
N ARG A 87 4.35 7.82 25.59
CA ARG A 87 2.98 7.87 25.06
C ARG A 87 2.82 8.84 23.89
N ASP A 88 3.54 9.95 23.91
CA ASP A 88 3.55 10.92 22.81
C ASP A 88 4.46 10.50 21.64
N ASP A 89 5.47 9.64 21.88
CA ASP A 89 6.41 9.19 20.84
C ASP A 89 5.86 8.01 20.02
N CYS A 90 5.14 7.07 20.64
CA CYS A 90 4.58 5.92 19.93
C CYS A 90 3.72 6.33 18.70
N PRO A 91 2.77 7.29 18.81
CA PRO A 91 2.00 7.75 17.66
C PRO A 91 2.86 8.38 16.55
N ARG A 92 3.95 9.08 16.91
CA ARG A 92 4.89 9.67 15.93
C ARG A 92 5.62 8.61 15.10
N LYS A 93 5.72 7.39 15.64
CA LYS A 93 6.30 6.22 14.98
C LYS A 93 5.25 5.30 14.34
N LYS A 94 4.01 5.77 14.24
CA LYS A 94 2.85 4.99 13.75
C LYS A 94 2.64 3.70 14.56
N SER A 95 2.98 3.70 15.84
CA SER A 95 2.77 2.59 16.76
C SER A 95 1.96 2.99 17.99
N HIS A 96 1.64 1.99 18.79
CA HIS A 96 0.94 2.14 20.06
C HIS A 96 1.89 1.82 21.20
N ILE A 97 1.57 2.35 22.38
CA ILE A 97 2.30 2.01 23.59
C ILE A 97 2.13 0.51 23.88
N LEU A 98 3.24 -0.15 24.22
CA LEU A 98 3.22 -1.58 24.51
C LEU A 98 2.38 -1.84 25.76
N VAL A 99 1.40 -2.71 25.62
CA VAL A 99 0.66 -3.31 26.73
C VAL A 99 1.05 -4.79 26.73
N ILE A 100 1.71 -5.23 27.80
CA ILE A 100 2.17 -6.61 27.97
C ILE A 100 0.94 -7.50 28.11
N GLN A 101 0.80 -8.47 27.20
CA GLN A 101 -0.33 -9.41 27.18
C GLN A 101 0.03 -10.79 27.74
N ASP A 102 1.32 -11.14 27.77
CA ASP A 102 1.78 -12.48 28.12
C ASP A 102 3.11 -12.45 28.90
N GLN A 103 3.45 -13.54 29.58
CA GLN A 103 4.68 -13.66 30.35
C GLN A 103 5.93 -13.66 29.45
N ASP A 104 5.85 -14.22 28.23
CA ASP A 104 6.92 -14.07 27.24
C ASP A 104 7.17 -12.59 26.90
N GLU A 105 6.11 -11.77 26.79
CA GLU A 105 6.26 -10.34 26.48
C GLU A 105 6.88 -9.53 27.63
N MET A 106 6.84 -10.07 28.86
CA MET A 106 7.45 -9.44 30.03
C MET A 106 8.97 -9.68 30.14
N VAL A 107 9.44 -10.81 29.60
CA VAL A 107 10.86 -11.23 29.68
C VAL A 107 11.66 -10.96 28.41
N MET A 108 11.03 -10.30 27.42
CA MET A 108 11.67 -9.85 26.18
C MET A 108 12.67 -8.71 26.40
#